data_AF-A0A699XCL9-F1
#
_entry.id   AF-A0A699XCL9-F1
#
_cell.length_a   1.000
_cell.length_b   1.000
_cell.length_c   1.000
_cell.angle_alpha   90.00
_cell.angle_beta   90.00
_cell.angle_gamma   90.00
#
_symmetry.space_group_name_H-M   'P 1'
#
loop_
_entity.id
_entity.type
_entity.pdbx_description
1 polymer ?
#
loop_
_entity_poly.entity_id
_entity_poly.type
_entity_poly.pdbx_seq_one_letter_code
_entity_poly.pdbx_strand_id
1 'polypeptide(L)'
;MYNAPRAATVISAEPSTLWALDRVTFRRILMDSAFQRRRMYEGFLEEVPLLSTLNQYERSKIADALETKKYPPGTEIIREGDIGESFY
;
A
#
# COMPACT_ATOMS: atom_id res chain seq x y z
N MET A 1 12.11 8.99 10.81
CA MET A 1 10.93 9.84 11.03
C MET A 1 11.27 11.31 11.32
N TYR A 2 12.39 11.69 11.91
CA TYR A 2 12.85 13.10 11.98
C TYR A 2 14.39 13.15 11.94
N ASN A 3 14.96 14.33 11.73
CA ASN A 3 16.42 14.48 11.76
C ASN A 3 16.88 14.38 13.21
N ALA A 4 17.85 13.52 13.49
CA ALA A 4 18.40 13.33 14.83
C ALA A 4 19.91 13.07 14.73
N PRO A 5 20.71 13.49 15.73
CA PRO A 5 22.13 13.20 15.77
C PRO A 5 22.37 11.68 15.81
N ARG A 6 23.51 11.23 15.28
CA ARG A 6 23.94 9.83 15.41
C ARG A 6 24.19 9.52 16.88
N ALA A 7 23.57 8.45 17.39
CA ALA A 7 23.72 8.02 18.78
C ALA A 7 24.98 7.15 19.01
N ALA A 8 25.66 6.75 17.94
CA ALA A 8 26.85 5.89 18.00
C ALA A 8 27.77 6.18 16.82
N THR A 9 29.05 5.89 17.02
CA THR A 9 30.09 5.85 15.98
C THR A 9 30.21 4.43 15.47
N VAL A 10 30.22 4.25 14.16
CA VAL A 10 30.39 2.94 13.51
C VAL A 10 31.70 2.97 12.72
N ILE A 11 32.56 1.97 12.96
CA ILE A 11 33.86 1.84 12.32
C ILE A 11 33.94 0.42 11.74
N SER A 12 34.45 0.28 10.51
CA SER A 12 34.65 -1.04 9.91
C SER A 12 35.86 -1.74 10.53
N ALA A 13 35.72 -3.01 10.90
CA ALA A 13 36.84 -3.82 11.37
C ALA A 13 37.70 -4.38 10.22
N GLU A 14 37.10 -4.52 9.04
CA GLU A 14 37.70 -5.13 7.85
C GLU A 14 37.17 -4.45 6.56
N PRO A 15 37.78 -4.69 5.39
CA PRO A 15 37.25 -4.19 4.13
C PRO A 15 35.81 -4.65 3.90
N SER A 16 34.89 -3.70 3.72
CA SER A 16 33.45 -3.97 3.67
C SER A 16 32.78 -3.11 2.59
N THR A 17 31.69 -3.63 2.03
CA THR A 17 30.80 -2.90 1.11
C THR A 17 29.42 -2.80 1.74
N LEU A 18 28.83 -1.61 1.72
CA LEU A 18 27.55 -1.32 2.37
C LEU A 18 26.58 -0.69 1.38
N TRP A 19 25.29 -0.95 1.59
CA TRP A 19 24.21 -0.26 0.90
C TRP A 19 23.69 0.87 1.78
N ALA A 20 23.49 2.04 1.17
CA ALA A 20 22.92 3.19 1.83
C ALA A 20 21.68 3.66 1.08
N LEU A 21 20.68 4.11 1.83
CA LEU A 21 19.50 4.78 1.31
C LEU A 21 19.36 6.09 2.08
N ASP A 22 19.37 7.21 1.37
CA ASP A 22 19.20 8.50 2.01
C ASP A 22 17.73 8.74 2.42
N ARG A 23 17.57 9.67 3.36
CA ARG A 23 16.26 9.99 3.94
C ARG A 23 15.26 10.53 2.91
N VAL A 24 15.72 11.35 1.96
CA VAL A 24 14.84 11.99 0.97
C VAL A 24 14.31 10.92 0.04
N THR A 25 15.19 10.06 -0.47
CA THR A 25 14.80 8.92 -1.33
C THR A 25 13.88 7.96 -0.59
N PHE A 26 14.19 7.57 0.65
CA PHE A 26 13.30 6.70 1.43
C PHE A 26 11.90 7.30 1.63
N ARG A 27 11.82 8.58 2.02
CA ARG A 27 10.53 9.27 2.19
C ARG A 27 9.78 9.36 0.87
N ARG A 28 10.47 9.67 -0.22
CA ARG A 28 9.86 9.74 -1.56
C ARG A 28 9.28 8.38 -1.96
N ILE A 29 10.04 7.29 -1.83
CA ILE A 29 9.56 5.93 -2.13
C ILE A 29 8.30 5.60 -1.32
N LEU A 30 8.29 5.90 -0.02
CA LEU A 30 7.12 5.65 0.82
C LEU A 30 5.90 6.48 0.37
N MET A 31 6.07 7.78 0.15
CA MET A 31 4.99 8.67 -0.30
C MET A 31 4.48 8.26 -1.68
N ASP A 32 5.38 7.95 -2.62
CA ASP A 32 5.03 7.50 -3.97
C ASP A 32 4.26 6.17 -3.89
N SER A 33 4.67 5.23 -3.03
CA SER A 33 3.98 3.94 -2.88
C SER A 33 2.56 4.10 -2.33
N ALA A 34 2.35 5.00 -1.37
CA ALA A 34 1.04 5.29 -0.80
C ALA A 34 0.15 6.01 -1.83
N PHE A 35 0.71 6.97 -2.56
CA PHE A 35 0.02 7.70 -3.61
C PHE A 35 -0.41 6.78 -4.77
N GLN A 36 0.48 5.91 -5.23
CA GLN A 36 0.17 4.94 -6.29
C GLN A 36 -0.94 3.97 -5.87
N ARG A 37 -0.89 3.45 -4.62
CA ARG A 37 -1.95 2.59 -4.09
C ARG A 37 -3.30 3.29 -4.06
N ARG A 38 -3.32 4.55 -3.59
CA ARG A 38 -4.55 5.35 -3.54
C ARG A 38 -5.10 5.60 -4.94
N ARG A 39 -4.25 5.98 -5.90
CA ARG A 39 -4.66 6.21 -7.28
C ARG A 39 -5.20 4.96 -7.96
N MET A 40 -4.60 3.80 -7.68
CA MET A 40 -5.06 2.50 -8.18
C MET A 40 -6.47 2.17 -7.65
N TYR A 41 -6.71 2.34 -6.34
CA TYR A 41 -8.03 2.07 -5.76
C TYR A 41 -9.09 3.09 -6.16
N GLU A 42 -8.78 4.38 -6.16
CA GLU A 42 -9.73 5.41 -6.59
C GLU A 42 -10.12 5.23 -8.06
N GLY A 43 -9.17 4.91 -8.94
CA GLY A 43 -9.44 4.61 -10.35
C GLY A 43 -10.31 3.36 -10.52
N PHE A 44 -10.01 2.28 -9.79
CA PHE A 44 -10.83 1.07 -9.81
C PHE A 44 -12.27 1.33 -9.37
N LEU A 45 -12.46 2.05 -8.25
CA LEU A 45 -13.79 2.35 -7.72
C LEU A 45 -14.62 3.27 -8.62
N GLU A 46 -13.96 4.11 -9.44
CA GLU A 46 -14.63 4.97 -10.42
C GLU A 46 -15.20 4.18 -11.60
N GLU A 47 -14.59 3.05 -11.96
CA GLU A 47 -15.06 2.17 -13.03
C GLU A 47 -16.24 1.28 -12.60
N VAL A 48 -16.53 1.16 -11.29
CA VAL A 48 -17.61 0.32 -10.76
C VAL A 48 -18.97 1.04 -10.88
N PRO A 49 -19.90 0.59 -11.75
CA PRO A 49 -21.16 1.31 -11.97
C PRO A 49 -22.04 1.41 -10.73
N LEU A 50 -21.97 0.41 -9.84
CA LEU A 50 -22.69 0.38 -8.56
C LEU A 50 -22.30 1.56 -7.64
N LEU A 51 -21.07 2.08 -7.78
CA LEU A 51 -20.51 3.15 -6.96
C LEU A 51 -20.51 4.51 -7.69
N SER A 52 -21.11 4.59 -8.88
CA SER A 52 -21.12 5.79 -9.74
C SER A 52 -21.80 7.01 -9.09
N THR A 53 -22.70 6.79 -8.14
CA THR A 53 -23.40 7.85 -7.40
C THR A 53 -22.55 8.49 -6.30
N LEU A 54 -21.46 7.85 -5.90
CA LEU A 54 -20.59 8.35 -4.84
C LEU A 54 -19.67 9.45 -5.36
N ASN A 55 -19.51 10.50 -4.58
CA ASN A 55 -18.55 11.56 -4.89
C ASN A 55 -17.10 11.12 -4.57
N GLN A 56 -16.13 11.93 -5.00
CA GLN A 56 -14.70 11.61 -4.81
C GLN A 56 -14.30 11.39 -3.34
N TYR A 57 -14.89 12.15 -2.41
CA TYR A 57 -14.57 12.03 -0.98
C TYR A 57 -15.11 10.73 -0.39
N GLU A 58 -16.33 10.34 -0.76
CA GLU A 58 -16.93 9.06 -0.37
C GLU A 58 -16.15 7.87 -0.95
N ARG A 59 -15.77 7.95 -2.24
CA ARG A 59 -14.93 6.92 -2.87
C ARG A 59 -13.56 6.81 -2.21
N SER A 60 -12.94 7.93 -1.82
CA SER A 60 -11.69 7.92 -1.06
C SER A 60 -11.83 7.18 0.28
N LYS A 61 -12.94 7.34 0.99
CA LYS A 61 -13.13 6.63 2.27
C LYS A 61 -13.24 5.12 2.06
N ILE A 62 -13.91 4.70 0.99
CA ILE A 62 -13.99 3.28 0.62
C ILE A 62 -12.60 2.77 0.23
N ALA A 63 -11.86 3.52 -0.60
CA ALA A 63 -10.50 3.17 -1.01
C ALA A 63 -9.56 2.98 0.19
N ASP A 64 -9.68 3.83 1.22
CA ASP A 64 -8.90 3.73 2.45
C ASP A 64 -9.29 2.50 3.31
N ALA A 65 -10.51 1.96 3.15
CA ALA A 65 -11.01 0.79 3.85
C ALA A 65 -10.76 -0.55 3.10
N LEU A 66 -10.30 -0.51 1.86
CA LEU A 66 -10.03 -1.73 1.07
C LEU A 66 -8.82 -2.49 1.59
N GLU A 67 -8.99 -3.81 1.74
CA GLU A 67 -7.92 -4.72 2.16
C GLU A 67 -7.43 -5.59 1.00
N THR A 68 -6.12 -5.58 0.73
CA THR A 68 -5.53 -6.50 -0.25
C THR A 68 -5.40 -7.90 0.36
N LYS A 69 -6.12 -8.87 -0.20
CA LYS A 69 -5.92 -10.31 0.09
C LYS A 69 -5.17 -10.98 -1.07
N LYS A 70 -4.17 -11.79 -0.75
CA LYS A 70 -3.36 -12.52 -1.73
C LYS A 70 -3.60 -14.02 -1.57
N TYR A 71 -3.83 -14.71 -2.68
CA TYR A 71 -4.12 -16.13 -2.70
C TYR A 71 -3.13 -16.87 -3.61
N PRO A 72 -2.58 -18.02 -3.17
CA PRO A 72 -1.81 -18.90 -4.04
C PRO A 72 -2.64 -19.46 -5.20
N PRO A 73 -2.00 -19.90 -6.31
CA PRO A 73 -2.70 -20.59 -7.39
C PRO A 73 -3.49 -21.81 -6.88
N GLY A 74 -4.72 -21.96 -7.36
CA GLY A 74 -5.61 -23.07 -6.98
C GLY A 74 -6.41 -22.86 -5.69
N THR A 75 -6.32 -21.68 -5.06
CA THR A 75 -7.15 -21.36 -3.89
C THR A 75 -8.57 -20.98 -4.31
N GLU A 76 -9.57 -21.65 -3.75
CA GLU A 76 -10.98 -21.25 -3.89
C GLU A 76 -11.22 -19.98 -3.05
N ILE A 77 -11.65 -18.89 -3.71
CA ILE A 77 -11.83 -17.57 -3.06
C ILE A 77 -13.27 -17.42 -2.55
N ILE A 78 -14.24 -17.85 -3.35
CA ILE A 78 -15.67 -17.84 -3.05
C ILE A 78 -16.24 -19.17 -3.52
N ARG A 79 -17.07 -19.80 -2.69
CA ARG A 79 -17.79 -21.02 -3.02
C ARG A 79 -19.27 -20.71 -3.19
N GLU A 80 -19.88 -21.30 -4.23
CA GLU A 80 -21.32 -21.17 -4.45
C GLU A 80 -22.10 -21.77 -3.27
N GLY A 81 -23.07 -21.01 -2.75
CA GLY A 81 -23.88 -21.39 -1.59
C GLY A 81 -23.40 -20.81 -0.25
N ASP A 82 -22.20 -20.21 -0.21
CA ASP A 82 -21.72 -19.50 0.98
C ASP A 82 -22.44 -18.16 1.17
N ILE A 83 -22.55 -17.73 2.43
CA ILE A 83 -23.12 -16.43 2.78
C ILE A 83 -22.14 -15.34 2.33
N GLY A 84 -22.60 -14.46 1.45
CA GLY A 84 -21.80 -13.34 0.94
C GLY A 84 -21.67 -12.20 1.95
N GLU A 85 -20.59 -12.20 2.73
CA GLU A 85 -20.28 -11.12 3.70
C GLU A 85 -19.28 -10.08 3.18
N SER A 86 -18.70 -10.29 1.99
CA SER A 86 -17.60 -9.46 1.45
C SER A 86 -17.79 -9.13 -0.02
N PHE A 87 -17.35 -7.92 -0.41
CA PHE A 87 -17.24 -7.44 -1.79
C PHE A 87 -15.77 -7.43 -2.19
N TYR A 88 -15.45 -7.94 -3.38
CA TYR A 88 -14.07 -8.15 -3.88
C TYR A 88 -13.85 -7.40 -5.19
#